data_AF-A0A4Y7TWZ7-F1
#
_entry.id   AF-A0A4Y7TWZ7-F1
#
_cell.length_a   1.000
_cell.length_b   1.000
_cell.length_c   1.000
_cell.angle_alpha   90.00
_cell.angle_beta   90.00
_cell.angle_gamma   90.00
#
_symmetry.space_group_name_H-M   'P 1'
#
loop_
_entity.id
_entity.type
_entity.pdbx_description
1 polymer ?
#
loop_
_entity_poly.entity_id
_entity_poly.type
_entity_poly.pdbx_seq_one_letter_code
_entity_poly.pdbx_strand_id
1 'polypeptide(L)'
;MPTCKEDEGLTGEMDSVEFLVEDVLFRVPQYPFRVGSKYFVEKYGLSLGEGGNIPEEFVKLDGVTAPQFQVFLKLLFPSHSTSIKDMYTKAEWLTILALSTLWHFHQIRKLAIQHLEEYDMTEMELIRVGRATSISSWVLAGFKSIAGRPRGCIISDEEAGVIGHRAAHQLSTIRYQLAVRDLDSCEDLIENELLSRFSQELGALKTAELEHRTEADIERGEPQEKREKEARVIAERQKFTRAELWTKEEAGRMEHERLAKAERVRGVKAQSNEVRRPKEGRLVETQKGPEAIELDPNRMNKVRLMEAILQRELDSFDRLEKEEVEERRRCEKEDKVRRRLAKEKDRRRREIREGEKREAEVKTEGEREQDKLTEETEDRHGQEAAESEKQETEAIEQRGSEERGQ
;
A
#
# COMPACT_ATOMS: atom_id res chain seq x y z
N MET A 1 -2.50 -20.94 -67.19
CA MET A 1 -3.72 -20.16 -66.95
C MET A 1 -4.54 -20.84 -65.86
N PRO A 2 -4.40 -20.45 -64.60
CA PRO A 2 -5.46 -20.58 -63.61
C PRO A 2 -6.15 -19.22 -63.44
N THR A 3 -7.47 -19.30 -63.36
CA THR A 3 -8.46 -18.22 -63.31
C THR A 3 -8.31 -17.35 -62.07
N CYS A 4 -8.14 -16.04 -62.27
CA CYS A 4 -8.42 -15.02 -61.26
C CYS A 4 -9.91 -15.12 -60.91
N LYS A 5 -10.21 -15.44 -59.64
CA LYS A 5 -11.50 -15.12 -59.07
C LYS A 5 -11.48 -13.64 -58.74
N GLU A 6 -12.50 -12.96 -59.20
CA GLU A 6 -12.86 -11.61 -58.82
C GLU A 6 -13.12 -11.62 -57.30
N ASP A 7 -12.21 -11.04 -56.53
CA ASP A 7 -12.50 -10.69 -55.14
C ASP A 7 -13.41 -9.45 -55.19
N GLU A 8 -14.70 -9.74 -55.06
CA GLU A 8 -15.75 -8.74 -54.89
C GLU A 8 -15.47 -7.87 -53.65
N GLY A 9 -15.39 -6.57 -53.90
CA GLY A 9 -15.78 -5.48 -53.00
C GLY A 9 -15.72 -5.72 -51.49
N LEU A 10 -14.51 -5.67 -50.90
CA LEU A 10 -14.35 -5.22 -49.51
C LEU A 10 -14.16 -3.69 -49.47
N THR A 11 -15.20 -2.94 -49.83
CA THR A 11 -15.41 -1.62 -49.23
C THR A 11 -16.15 -1.85 -47.93
N GLY A 12 -15.42 -2.36 -46.93
CA GLY A 12 -15.87 -2.32 -45.54
C GLY A 12 -16.01 -0.86 -45.16
N GLU A 13 -17.24 -0.38 -45.10
CA GLU A 13 -17.63 0.88 -44.50
C GLU A 13 -16.97 0.94 -43.11
N MET A 14 -15.90 1.72 -42.97
CA MET A 14 -15.19 1.84 -41.70
C MET A 14 -16.15 2.49 -40.72
N ASP A 15 -16.63 1.71 -39.75
CA ASP A 15 -17.45 2.16 -38.62
C ASP A 15 -16.83 3.43 -38.02
N SER A 16 -17.41 4.58 -38.37
CA SER A 16 -16.88 5.92 -38.08
C SER A 16 -17.75 6.57 -37.03
N VAL A 17 -17.13 7.18 -36.03
CA VAL A 17 -17.79 7.93 -34.97
C VAL A 17 -17.50 9.41 -35.13
N GLU A 18 -18.51 10.25 -34.83
CA GLU A 18 -18.37 11.70 -34.81
C GLU A 18 -18.27 12.18 -33.36
N PHE A 19 -17.21 12.92 -33.04
CA PHE A 19 -17.01 13.53 -31.73
C PHE A 19 -17.18 15.04 -31.82
N LEU A 20 -18.03 15.62 -30.98
CA LEU A 20 -18.13 17.07 -30.80
C LEU A 20 -17.23 17.49 -29.64
N VAL A 21 -16.20 18.29 -29.93
CA VAL A 21 -15.26 18.81 -28.94
C VAL A 21 -15.27 20.34 -29.04
N GLU A 22 -15.70 20.99 -27.97
CA GLU A 22 -16.08 22.42 -28.01
C GLU A 22 -17.12 22.65 -29.13
N ASP A 23 -16.75 23.37 -30.19
CA ASP A 23 -17.60 23.64 -31.36
C ASP A 23 -17.05 22.99 -32.65
N VAL A 24 -16.18 21.97 -32.51
CA VAL A 24 -15.53 21.28 -33.65
C VAL A 24 -15.94 19.83 -33.69
N LEU A 25 -16.42 19.39 -34.87
CA LEU A 25 -16.81 18.01 -35.13
C LEU A 25 -15.65 17.22 -35.74
N PHE A 26 -15.31 16.08 -35.13
CA PHE A 26 -14.25 15.18 -35.57
C PHE A 26 -14.84 13.83 -35.97
N ARG A 27 -14.73 13.49 -37.26
CA ARG A 27 -15.12 12.16 -37.76
C ARG A 27 -13.91 11.26 -37.87
N VAL A 28 -13.89 10.15 -37.12
CA VAL A 28 -12.74 9.25 -37.02
C VAL A 28 -13.18 7.77 -36.95
N PRO A 29 -12.32 6.82 -37.36
CA PRO A 29 -12.60 5.40 -37.18
C PRO A 29 -12.76 5.03 -35.71
N GLN A 30 -13.78 4.24 -35.38
CA GLN A 30 -14.10 3.90 -33.99
C GLN A 30 -13.20 2.78 -33.42
N TYR A 31 -12.63 1.94 -34.28
CA TYR A 31 -11.88 0.75 -33.89
C TYR A 31 -10.72 1.03 -32.91
N PRO A 32 -9.84 2.03 -33.13
CA PRO A 32 -8.74 2.31 -32.18
C PRO A 32 -9.21 2.74 -30.79
N PHE A 33 -10.39 3.38 -30.69
CA PHE A 33 -10.99 3.72 -29.40
C PHE A 33 -11.52 2.49 -28.69
N ARG A 34 -12.17 1.58 -29.44
CA ARG A 34 -12.68 0.31 -28.90
C ARG A 34 -11.57 -0.57 -28.34
N VAL A 35 -10.47 -0.71 -29.08
CA VAL A 35 -9.32 -1.52 -28.65
C VAL A 35 -8.54 -0.82 -27.53
N GLY A 36 -8.43 0.51 -27.59
CA GLY A 36 -7.56 1.25 -26.68
C GLY A 36 -8.13 1.47 -25.27
N SER A 37 -9.47 1.49 -25.10
CA SER A 37 -10.10 1.63 -23.78
C SER A 37 -11.53 1.10 -23.71
N LYS A 38 -11.75 0.08 -22.87
CA LYS A 38 -13.09 -0.43 -22.54
C LYS A 38 -13.93 0.63 -21.81
N TYR A 39 -13.31 1.37 -20.89
CA TYR A 39 -13.95 2.46 -20.16
C TYR A 39 -14.48 3.55 -21.10
N PHE A 40 -13.69 3.92 -22.13
CA PHE A 40 -14.11 4.94 -23.09
C PHE A 40 -15.32 4.47 -23.90
N VAL A 41 -15.34 3.20 -24.31
CA VAL A 41 -16.49 2.60 -25.01
C VAL A 41 -17.75 2.64 -24.17
N GLU A 42 -17.66 2.19 -22.92
CA GLU A 42 -18.79 2.15 -21.99
C GLU A 42 -19.31 3.55 -21.67
N LYS A 43 -18.40 4.48 -21.34
CA LYS A 43 -18.74 5.86 -20.98
C LYS A 43 -19.46 6.61 -22.09
N TYR A 44 -19.03 6.42 -23.33
CA TYR A 44 -19.54 7.16 -24.48
C TYR A 44 -20.45 6.31 -25.38
N GLY A 45 -20.87 5.13 -24.93
CA GLY A 45 -21.87 4.30 -25.63
C GLY A 45 -21.44 3.83 -27.02
N LEU A 46 -20.18 3.47 -27.22
CA LEU A 46 -19.62 3.09 -28.53
C LEU A 46 -19.98 1.64 -28.99
N SER A 47 -21.16 1.14 -28.59
CA SER A 47 -21.64 -0.25 -28.76
C SER A 47 -21.95 -0.63 -30.22
N LEU A 48 -21.83 -1.92 -30.55
CA LEU A 48 -22.32 -2.51 -31.81
C LEU A 48 -23.85 -2.44 -31.87
N GLY A 49 -24.40 -1.83 -32.93
CA GLY A 49 -25.34 -2.46 -33.87
C GLY A 49 -26.57 -3.26 -33.40
N GLU A 50 -26.94 -3.35 -32.13
CA GLU A 50 -28.13 -4.09 -31.68
C GLU A 50 -28.99 -3.26 -30.72
N GLY A 51 -29.98 -2.56 -31.28
CA GLY A 51 -31.31 -2.46 -30.67
C GLY A 51 -31.50 -1.60 -29.42
N GLY A 52 -30.68 -0.60 -29.12
CA GLY A 52 -30.91 0.27 -27.97
C GLY A 52 -30.51 1.72 -28.21
N ASN A 53 -31.52 2.59 -28.38
CA ASN A 53 -31.48 4.06 -28.48
C ASN A 53 -30.32 4.65 -29.31
N ILE A 54 -30.67 5.12 -30.51
CA ILE A 54 -29.83 6.00 -31.35
C ILE A 54 -29.23 7.09 -30.44
N PRO A 55 -27.92 7.12 -30.20
CA PRO A 55 -27.31 8.21 -29.47
C PRO A 55 -27.47 9.49 -30.29
N GLU A 56 -27.34 10.65 -29.64
CA GLU A 56 -27.16 11.93 -30.34
C GLU A 56 -26.20 11.74 -31.54
N GLU A 57 -26.46 12.45 -32.65
CA GLU A 57 -25.73 12.32 -33.94
C GLU A 57 -24.19 12.37 -33.79
N PHE A 58 -23.71 12.90 -32.66
CA PHE A 58 -22.31 13.01 -32.27
C PHE A 58 -22.10 12.71 -30.77
N VAL A 59 -20.92 12.20 -30.42
CA VAL A 59 -20.47 12.00 -29.04
C VAL A 59 -19.80 13.27 -28.53
N LYS A 60 -20.38 13.92 -27.51
CA LYS A 60 -19.80 15.13 -26.93
C LYS A 60 -18.68 14.82 -25.94
N LEU A 61 -17.51 15.44 -26.11
CA LEU A 61 -16.38 15.35 -25.18
C LEU A 61 -16.23 16.65 -24.40
N ASP A 62 -16.86 16.72 -23.21
CA ASP A 62 -16.75 17.88 -22.33
C ASP A 62 -15.40 17.91 -21.59
N GLY A 63 -14.88 19.13 -21.37
CA GLY A 63 -13.64 19.35 -20.59
C GLY A 63 -12.34 19.08 -21.35
N VAL A 64 -12.41 18.90 -22.67
CA VAL A 64 -11.26 18.75 -23.57
C VAL A 64 -11.36 19.79 -24.67
N THR A 65 -10.24 20.43 -25.01
CA THR A 65 -10.19 21.39 -26.11
C THR A 65 -9.93 20.71 -27.45
N ALA A 66 -10.41 21.29 -28.56
CA ALA A 66 -10.20 20.71 -29.89
C ALA A 66 -8.71 20.47 -30.23
N PRO A 67 -7.75 21.37 -29.91
CA PRO A 67 -6.33 21.11 -30.13
C PRO A 67 -5.79 19.93 -29.31
N GLN A 68 -6.23 19.79 -28.06
CA GLN A 68 -5.80 18.67 -27.21
C GLN A 68 -6.29 17.34 -27.77
N PHE A 69 -7.54 17.29 -28.23
CA PHE A 69 -8.07 16.10 -28.87
C PHE A 69 -7.34 15.77 -30.17
N GLN A 70 -7.03 16.77 -31.00
CA GLN A 70 -6.25 16.58 -32.22
C GLN A 70 -4.86 15.97 -31.96
N VAL A 71 -4.17 16.39 -30.90
CA VAL A 71 -2.89 15.79 -30.49
C VAL A 71 -3.07 14.31 -30.14
N PHE A 72 -4.14 13.96 -29.43
CA PHE A 72 -4.44 12.57 -29.09
C PHE A 72 -4.79 11.72 -30.32
N LEU A 73 -5.56 12.27 -31.26
CA LEU A 73 -5.88 11.63 -32.54
C LEU A 73 -4.62 11.36 -33.38
N LYS A 74 -3.69 12.32 -33.43
CA LYS A 74 -2.42 12.16 -34.14
C LYS A 74 -1.64 10.93 -33.63
N LEU A 75 -1.80 10.57 -32.35
CA LEU A 75 -1.15 9.41 -31.74
C LEU A 75 -1.91 8.10 -32.03
N LEU A 76 -3.24 8.15 -32.00
CA LEU A 76 -4.09 7.00 -32.32
C LEU A 76 -4.03 6.62 -33.81
N PHE A 77 -3.80 7.60 -34.68
CA PHE A 77 -3.77 7.45 -36.13
C PHE A 77 -2.42 7.90 -36.71
N PRO A 78 -1.33 7.16 -36.41
CA PRO A 78 -0.01 7.54 -36.89
C PRO A 78 0.08 7.41 -38.42
N SER A 79 0.55 8.47 -39.08
CA SER A 79 0.90 8.44 -40.50
C SER A 79 2.24 7.71 -40.69
N HIS A 80 2.34 6.84 -41.70
CA HIS A 80 3.45 5.89 -41.91
C HIS A 80 4.87 6.50 -42.11
N SER A 81 5.05 7.81 -42.01
CA SER A 81 6.29 8.49 -42.45
C SER A 81 7.20 9.05 -41.35
N THR A 82 6.86 8.96 -40.06
CA THR A 82 7.64 9.63 -38.99
C THR A 82 7.76 8.80 -37.71
N SER A 83 8.97 8.80 -37.12
CA SER A 83 9.24 8.22 -35.80
C SER A 83 8.41 8.94 -34.72
N ILE A 84 7.73 8.17 -33.86
CA ILE A 84 6.84 8.69 -32.80
C ILE A 84 7.59 9.65 -31.84
N LYS A 85 8.89 9.41 -31.62
CA LYS A 85 9.71 10.18 -30.67
C LYS A 85 9.96 11.62 -31.12
N ASP A 86 10.16 11.86 -32.41
CA ASP A 86 10.45 13.20 -32.95
C ASP A 86 9.17 13.98 -33.29
N MET A 87 7.99 13.39 -33.02
CA MET A 87 6.71 13.89 -33.49
C MET A 87 5.94 14.74 -32.47
N TYR A 88 6.33 14.68 -31.18
CA TYR A 88 5.63 15.34 -30.07
C TYR A 88 6.57 16.08 -29.12
N THR A 89 6.19 17.30 -28.80
CA THR A 89 6.79 18.16 -27.78
C THR A 89 6.43 17.70 -26.36
N LYS A 90 7.17 18.20 -25.34
CA LYS A 90 6.83 17.98 -23.92
C LYS A 90 5.37 18.33 -23.60
N ALA A 91 4.86 19.46 -24.12
CA ALA A 91 3.49 19.90 -23.86
C ALA A 91 2.43 18.97 -24.50
N GLU A 92 2.73 18.44 -25.69
CA GLU A 92 1.88 17.44 -26.35
C GLU A 92 1.89 16.12 -25.58
N TRP A 93 3.05 15.65 -25.11
CA TRP A 93 3.12 14.46 -24.25
C TRP A 93 2.37 14.61 -22.93
N LEU A 94 2.42 15.79 -22.30
CA LEU A 94 1.61 16.09 -21.11
C LEU A 94 0.11 16.04 -21.42
N THR A 95 -0.30 16.52 -22.60
CA THR A 95 -1.69 16.44 -23.07
C THR A 95 -2.11 15.00 -23.31
N ILE A 96 -1.27 14.21 -23.98
CA ILE A 96 -1.50 12.78 -24.21
C ILE A 96 -1.62 12.05 -22.87
N LEU A 97 -0.75 12.35 -21.90
CA LEU A 97 -0.81 11.76 -20.58
C LEU A 97 -2.14 12.09 -19.87
N ALA A 98 -2.56 13.36 -19.89
CA ALA A 98 -3.81 13.77 -19.26
C ALA A 98 -5.03 13.06 -19.87
N LEU A 99 -5.13 13.03 -21.20
CA LEU A 99 -6.27 12.41 -21.90
C LEU A 99 -6.26 10.88 -21.79
N SER A 100 -5.10 10.24 -21.91
CA SER A 100 -5.00 8.78 -21.71
C SER A 100 -5.34 8.35 -20.29
N THR A 101 -5.08 9.22 -19.30
CA THR A 101 -5.49 9.00 -17.91
C THR A 101 -7.00 9.14 -17.77
N LEU A 102 -7.57 10.25 -18.26
CA LEU A 102 -9.00 10.56 -18.20
C LEU A 102 -9.87 9.48 -18.87
N TRP A 103 -9.37 8.90 -19.95
CA TRP A 103 -10.08 7.91 -20.76
C TRP A 103 -9.60 6.48 -20.56
N HIS A 104 -8.71 6.23 -19.60
CA HIS A 104 -8.17 4.90 -19.26
C HIS A 104 -7.53 4.16 -20.46
N PHE A 105 -6.83 4.89 -21.34
CA PHE A 105 -5.99 4.28 -22.37
C PHE A 105 -4.65 3.86 -21.76
N HIS A 106 -4.64 2.74 -21.04
CA HIS A 106 -3.50 2.30 -20.22
C HIS A 106 -2.18 2.20 -20.98
N GLN A 107 -2.21 1.69 -22.22
CA GLN A 107 -1.00 1.55 -23.05
C GLN A 107 -0.45 2.91 -23.48
N ILE A 108 -1.34 3.84 -23.87
CA ILE A 108 -0.94 5.20 -24.26
C ILE A 108 -0.42 5.98 -23.06
N ARG A 109 -1.06 5.83 -21.90
CA ARG A 109 -0.60 6.43 -20.65
C ARG A 109 0.81 5.97 -20.32
N LYS A 110 1.08 4.66 -20.39
CA LYS A 110 2.41 4.09 -20.15
C LYS A 110 3.45 4.64 -21.13
N LEU A 111 3.11 4.71 -22.42
CA LEU A 111 3.96 5.30 -23.44
C LEU A 111 4.28 6.77 -23.15
N ALA A 112 3.28 7.56 -22.76
CA ALA A 112 3.47 8.97 -22.43
C ALA A 112 4.37 9.17 -21.21
N ILE A 113 4.24 8.34 -20.17
CA ILE A 113 5.12 8.35 -19.00
C ILE A 113 6.57 8.08 -19.41
N GLN A 114 6.80 7.03 -20.21
CA GLN A 114 8.15 6.66 -20.67
C GLN A 114 8.84 7.79 -21.45
N HIS A 115 8.11 8.49 -22.32
CA HIS A 115 8.67 9.63 -23.05
C HIS A 115 8.87 10.86 -22.17
N LEU A 116 7.95 11.13 -21.22
CA LEU A 116 8.08 12.26 -20.30
C LEU A 116 9.23 12.10 -19.30
N GLU A 117 9.62 10.87 -18.96
CA GLU A 117 10.82 10.60 -18.15
C GLU A 117 12.12 11.02 -18.86
N GLU A 118 12.14 11.15 -20.18
CA GLU A 118 13.29 11.65 -20.94
C GLU A 118 13.39 13.19 -20.94
N TYR A 119 12.32 13.90 -20.52
CA TYR A 119 12.29 15.36 -20.47
C TYR A 119 12.63 15.89 -19.08
N ASP A 120 13.35 17.00 -19.03
CA ASP A 120 13.57 17.72 -17.77
C ASP A 120 12.24 18.33 -17.27
N MET A 121 11.72 17.77 -16.18
CA MET A 121 10.57 18.31 -15.47
C MET A 121 11.01 19.02 -14.20
N THR A 122 10.49 20.23 -14.00
CA THR A 122 10.71 20.99 -12.78
C THR A 122 10.05 20.32 -11.57
N GLU A 123 10.46 20.65 -10.35
CA GLU A 123 9.88 20.05 -9.15
C GLU A 123 8.38 20.32 -9.04
N MET A 124 7.96 21.53 -9.47
CA MET A 124 6.56 21.95 -9.46
C MET A 124 5.73 21.20 -10.51
N GLU A 125 6.30 20.98 -11.69
CA GLU A 125 5.65 20.17 -12.73
C GLU A 125 5.47 18.73 -12.27
N LEU A 126 6.50 18.11 -11.67
CA LEU A 126 6.44 16.76 -11.13
C LEU A 126 5.29 16.60 -10.13
N ILE A 127 5.14 17.54 -9.20
CA ILE A 127 4.07 17.51 -8.18
C ILE A 127 2.70 17.75 -8.83
N ARG A 128 2.57 18.77 -9.67
CA ARG A 128 1.28 19.12 -10.30
C ARG A 128 0.78 18.03 -11.22
N VAL A 129 1.63 17.60 -12.14
CA VAL A 129 1.29 16.57 -13.13
C VAL A 129 1.11 15.24 -12.41
N GLY A 130 2.04 14.86 -11.54
CA GLY A 130 1.94 13.61 -10.78
C GLY A 130 0.65 13.50 -9.95
N ARG A 131 0.16 14.58 -9.35
CA ARG A 131 -1.16 14.60 -8.69
C ARG A 131 -2.31 14.49 -9.67
N ALA A 132 -2.31 15.32 -10.72
CA ALA A 132 -3.38 15.35 -11.70
C ALA A 132 -3.55 14.03 -12.46
N THR A 133 -2.44 13.31 -12.65
CA THR A 133 -2.41 12.04 -13.38
C THR A 133 -2.20 10.84 -12.46
N SER A 134 -2.28 10.98 -11.13
CA SER A 134 -2.10 9.87 -10.18
C SER A 134 -0.81 9.06 -10.40
N ILE A 135 0.33 9.74 -10.55
CA ILE A 135 1.67 9.12 -10.62
C ILE A 135 2.41 9.43 -9.32
N SER A 136 2.40 8.46 -8.40
CA SER A 136 2.92 8.65 -7.05
C SER A 136 4.44 8.89 -7.02
N SER A 137 5.19 8.25 -7.91
CA SER A 137 6.65 8.39 -8.03
C SER A 137 7.07 9.81 -8.39
N TRP A 138 6.32 10.49 -9.27
CA TRP A 138 6.62 11.86 -9.68
C TRP A 138 6.37 12.85 -8.55
N VAL A 139 5.28 12.70 -7.79
CA VAL A 139 5.00 13.54 -6.63
C VAL A 139 6.10 13.39 -5.57
N LEU A 140 6.50 12.14 -5.29
CA LEU A 140 7.59 11.86 -4.36
C LEU A 140 8.92 12.45 -4.84
N ALA A 141 9.25 12.32 -6.13
CA ALA A 141 10.45 12.90 -6.72
C ALA A 141 10.47 14.43 -6.61
N GLY A 142 9.35 15.10 -6.88
CA GLY A 142 9.22 16.54 -6.71
C GLY A 142 9.39 16.96 -5.25
N PHE A 143 8.77 16.25 -4.30
CA PHE A 143 8.98 16.49 -2.87
C PHE A 143 10.42 16.27 -2.43
N LYS A 144 11.07 15.20 -2.91
CA LYS A 144 12.48 14.89 -2.64
C LYS A 144 13.39 16.00 -3.13
N SER A 145 13.16 16.48 -4.35
CA SER A 145 13.95 17.58 -4.92
C SER A 145 13.78 18.87 -4.11
N ILE A 146 12.55 19.24 -3.71
CA ILE A 146 12.30 20.42 -2.86
C ILE A 146 12.97 20.26 -1.48
N ALA A 147 12.87 19.07 -0.87
CA ALA A 147 13.47 18.79 0.42
C ALA A 147 15.01 18.83 0.38
N GLY A 148 15.62 18.44 -0.74
CA GLY A 148 17.06 18.47 -0.97
C GLY A 148 17.63 19.83 -1.40
N ARG A 149 16.80 20.85 -1.62
CA ARG A 149 17.29 22.19 -2.03
C ARG A 149 18.24 22.78 -0.97
N PRO A 150 19.26 23.56 -1.38
CA PRO A 150 20.21 24.20 -0.46
C PRO A 150 19.55 25.03 0.65
N ARG A 151 20.19 25.14 1.81
CA ARG A 151 19.65 25.78 3.04
C ARG A 151 19.10 27.19 2.84
N GLY A 152 19.61 27.94 1.86
CA GLY A 152 19.16 29.30 1.54
C GLY A 152 17.91 29.39 0.64
N CYS A 153 17.45 28.29 0.05
CA CYS A 153 16.32 28.29 -0.88
C CYS A 153 15.00 28.12 -0.13
N ILE A 154 14.28 29.22 0.11
CA ILE A 154 12.97 29.21 0.76
C ILE A 154 11.89 28.76 -0.23
N ILE A 155 10.86 28.08 0.25
CA ILE A 155 9.65 27.80 -0.55
C ILE A 155 8.84 29.10 -0.61
N SER A 156 8.65 29.65 -1.82
CA SER A 156 7.88 30.89 -1.98
C SER A 156 6.40 30.67 -1.68
N ASP A 157 5.64 31.75 -1.49
CA ASP A 157 4.20 31.64 -1.26
C ASP A 157 3.47 31.12 -2.50
N GLU A 158 3.93 31.49 -3.70
CA GLU A 158 3.42 30.97 -4.97
C GLU A 158 3.70 29.46 -5.12
N GLU A 159 4.91 29.02 -4.78
CA GLU A 159 5.26 27.59 -4.74
C GLU A 159 4.41 26.85 -3.71
N ALA A 160 4.18 27.45 -2.53
CA ALA A 160 3.33 26.87 -1.49
C ALA A 160 1.87 26.74 -1.95
N GLY A 161 1.37 27.67 -2.77
CA GLY A 161 0.05 27.57 -3.40
C GLY A 161 -0.04 26.38 -4.35
N VAL A 162 0.99 26.15 -5.17
CA VAL A 162 1.07 25.02 -6.11
C VAL A 162 1.17 23.67 -5.41
N ILE A 163 2.03 23.57 -4.39
CA ILE A 163 2.26 22.34 -3.62
C ILE A 163 1.14 22.09 -2.61
N GLY A 164 0.40 23.14 -2.25
CA GLY A 164 -0.55 23.16 -1.15
C GLY A 164 0.13 23.55 0.16
N HIS A 165 -0.41 24.55 0.84
CA HIS A 165 0.22 25.16 2.02
C HIS A 165 0.57 24.16 3.13
N ARG A 166 -0.26 23.13 3.34
CA ARG A 166 0.01 22.07 4.32
C ARG A 166 1.25 21.25 3.94
N ALA A 167 1.34 20.83 2.67
CA ALA A 167 2.46 20.08 2.16
C ALA A 167 3.74 20.94 2.16
N ALA A 168 3.64 22.21 1.77
CA ALA A 168 4.75 23.17 1.85
C ALA A 168 5.27 23.35 3.29
N HIS A 169 4.38 23.48 4.27
CA HIS A 169 4.76 23.54 5.68
C HIS A 169 5.47 22.25 6.15
N GLN A 170 4.96 21.09 5.75
CA GLN A 170 5.60 19.79 6.04
C GLN A 170 6.99 19.69 5.41
N LEU A 171 7.15 20.09 4.15
CA LEU A 171 8.45 20.13 3.46
C LEU A 171 9.42 21.08 4.15
N SER A 172 8.99 22.30 4.51
CA SER A 172 9.81 23.24 5.27
C SER A 172 10.26 22.68 6.63
N THR A 173 9.39 21.91 7.29
CA THR A 173 9.73 21.24 8.55
C THR A 173 10.84 20.20 8.34
N ILE A 174 10.73 19.36 7.31
CA ILE A 174 11.74 18.36 6.95
C ILE A 174 13.07 19.06 6.66
N ARG A 175 13.03 20.11 5.85
CA ARG A 175 14.24 20.89 5.49
C ARG A 175 14.92 21.51 6.69
N TYR A 176 14.15 22.07 7.62
CA TYR A 176 14.69 22.57 8.88
C TYR A 176 15.37 21.46 9.70
N GLN A 177 14.73 20.29 9.81
CA GLN A 177 15.32 19.16 10.54
C GLN A 177 16.61 18.65 9.92
N LEU A 178 16.69 18.60 8.59
CA LEU A 178 17.92 18.22 7.87
C LEU A 178 19.04 19.24 8.13
N ALA A 179 18.72 20.53 8.04
CA ALA A 179 19.68 21.61 8.27
C ALA A 179 20.22 21.67 9.71
N VAL A 180 19.38 21.38 10.71
CA VAL A 180 19.79 21.37 12.13
C VAL A 180 20.67 20.17 12.48
N ARG A 181 20.44 19.02 11.84
CA ARG A 181 21.12 17.77 12.17
C ARG A 181 22.41 17.56 11.39
N ASP A 182 22.77 18.48 10.49
CA ASP A 182 23.92 18.36 9.56
C ASP A 182 23.86 17.05 8.75
N LEU A 183 22.64 16.57 8.47
CA LEU A 183 22.35 15.30 7.78
C LEU A 183 22.18 15.49 6.27
N ASP A 184 22.76 16.53 5.70
CA ASP A 184 22.52 17.01 4.33
C ASP A 184 22.81 15.97 3.22
N SER A 185 23.32 14.78 3.56
CA SER A 185 23.87 13.82 2.59
C SER A 185 23.22 12.43 2.53
N CYS A 186 22.18 12.12 3.32
CA CYS A 186 21.56 10.79 3.25
C CYS A 186 20.20 10.84 2.56
N GLU A 187 20.21 10.61 1.23
CA GLU A 187 18.99 10.55 0.42
C GLU A 187 17.93 9.59 1.00
N ASP A 188 18.37 8.45 1.55
CA ASP A 188 17.49 7.45 2.15
C ASP A 188 16.73 7.99 3.37
N LEU A 189 17.34 8.89 4.17
CA LEU A 189 16.66 9.50 5.32
C LEU A 189 15.59 10.49 4.88
N ILE A 190 15.86 11.26 3.82
CA ILE A 190 14.91 12.22 3.25
C ILE A 190 13.69 11.47 2.73
N GLU A 191 13.91 10.42 1.95
CA GLU A 191 12.84 9.61 1.37
C GLU A 191 11.98 8.94 2.45
N ASN A 192 12.59 8.38 3.49
CA ASN A 192 11.85 7.77 4.60
C ASN A 192 10.97 8.79 5.37
N GLU A 193 11.47 9.99 5.63
CA GLU A 193 10.69 11.03 6.30
C GLU A 193 9.54 11.53 5.40
N LEU A 194 9.78 11.66 4.09
CA LEU A 194 8.75 12.00 3.12
C LEU A 194 7.66 10.93 3.05
N LEU A 195 8.03 9.67 2.93
CA LEU A 195 7.09 8.55 2.90
C LEU A 195 6.27 8.46 4.19
N SER A 196 6.86 8.78 5.34
CA SER A 196 6.15 8.85 6.62
C SER A 196 5.12 9.99 6.64
N ARG A 197 5.56 11.22 6.34
CA ARG A 197 4.76 12.45 6.43
C ARG A 197 3.63 12.53 5.39
N PHE A 198 3.88 11.99 4.20
CA PHE A 198 2.96 11.99 3.07
C PHE A 198 2.36 10.61 2.80
N SER A 199 2.45 9.68 3.74
CA SER A 199 1.94 8.30 3.60
C SER A 199 0.50 8.22 3.13
N GLN A 200 -0.37 9.10 3.64
CA GLN A 200 -1.77 9.16 3.23
C GLN A 200 -1.94 9.63 1.78
N GLU A 201 -1.27 10.72 1.40
CA GLU A 201 -1.35 11.29 0.05
C GLU A 201 -0.74 10.35 -0.99
N LEU A 202 0.49 9.90 -0.75
CA LEU A 202 1.18 8.96 -1.64
C LEU A 202 0.47 7.61 -1.69
N GLY A 203 -0.15 7.18 -0.58
CA GLY A 203 -0.99 5.98 -0.54
C GLY A 203 -2.22 6.11 -1.43
N ALA A 204 -2.95 7.24 -1.34
CA ALA A 204 -4.13 7.50 -2.17
C ALA A 204 -3.79 7.64 -3.66
N LEU A 205 -2.68 8.32 -3.98
CA LEU A 205 -2.18 8.40 -5.36
C LEU A 205 -1.81 7.02 -5.88
N LYS A 206 -1.13 6.20 -5.06
CA LYS A 206 -0.74 4.86 -5.45
C LYS A 206 -1.94 3.97 -5.67
N THR A 207 -3.02 4.08 -4.88
CA THR A 207 -4.26 3.33 -5.14
C THR A 207 -4.93 3.76 -6.44
N ALA A 208 -4.99 5.07 -6.73
CA ALA A 208 -5.52 5.56 -8.00
C ALA A 208 -4.62 5.14 -9.19
N GLU A 209 -3.30 5.08 -8.99
CA GLU A 209 -2.35 4.61 -10.00
C GLU A 209 -2.59 3.13 -10.37
N LEU A 210 -3.05 2.31 -9.43
CA LEU A 210 -3.38 0.89 -9.70
C LEU A 210 -4.52 0.74 -10.71
N GLU A 211 -5.48 1.68 -10.73
CA GLU A 211 -6.59 1.70 -11.68
C GLU A 211 -6.12 1.90 -13.12
N HIS A 212 -4.88 2.36 -13.31
CA HIS A 212 -4.29 2.62 -14.61
C HIS A 212 -3.30 1.56 -15.08
N ARG A 213 -3.16 0.42 -14.38
CA ARG A 213 -2.26 -0.66 -14.80
C ARG A 213 -2.71 -1.32 -16.09
N THR A 214 -1.75 -1.64 -16.95
CA THR A 214 -2.02 -2.50 -18.11
C THR A 214 -2.26 -3.94 -17.66
N GLU A 215 -3.02 -4.72 -18.43
CA GLU A 215 -3.24 -6.16 -18.15
C GLU A 215 -1.90 -6.90 -17.95
N ALA A 216 -0.90 -6.61 -18.79
CA ALA A 216 0.45 -7.16 -18.65
C ALA A 216 1.19 -6.71 -17.36
N ASP A 217 0.91 -5.52 -16.83
CA ASP A 217 1.47 -5.06 -15.54
C ASP A 217 0.78 -5.73 -14.34
N ILE A 218 -0.52 -6.04 -14.46
CA ILE A 218 -1.27 -6.81 -13.46
C ILE A 218 -0.70 -8.23 -13.38
N GLU A 219 -0.59 -8.92 -14.52
CA GLU A 219 -0.04 -10.28 -14.61
C GLU A 219 1.39 -10.38 -14.09
N ARG A 220 2.25 -9.39 -14.39
CA ARG A 220 3.62 -9.34 -13.84
C ARG A 220 3.67 -8.98 -12.36
N GLY A 221 2.72 -8.16 -11.88
CA GLY A 221 2.70 -7.65 -10.51
C GLY A 221 2.25 -8.68 -9.47
N GLU A 222 1.28 -9.53 -9.80
CA GLU A 222 0.74 -10.54 -8.88
C GLU A 222 1.82 -11.49 -8.30
N PRO A 223 2.76 -12.05 -9.09
CA PRO A 223 3.86 -12.87 -8.56
C PRO A 223 4.81 -12.07 -7.65
N GLN A 224 5.08 -10.81 -7.96
CA GLN A 224 6.00 -9.98 -7.18
C GLN A 224 5.39 -9.57 -5.83
N GLU A 225 4.13 -9.14 -5.83
CA GLU A 225 3.43 -8.76 -4.60
C GLU A 225 3.28 -9.94 -3.63
N LYS A 226 3.04 -11.14 -4.18
CA LYS A 226 3.04 -12.39 -3.39
C LYS A 226 4.40 -12.65 -2.74
N ARG A 227 5.50 -12.54 -3.51
CA ARG A 227 6.87 -12.70 -3.00
C ARG A 227 7.23 -11.67 -1.94
N GLU A 228 6.84 -10.41 -2.11
CA GLU A 228 7.10 -9.34 -1.12
C GLU A 228 6.32 -9.57 0.18
N LYS A 229 5.05 -10.00 0.10
CA LYS A 229 4.25 -10.38 1.28
C LYS A 229 4.89 -11.55 2.03
N GLU A 230 5.33 -12.59 1.31
CA GLU A 230 6.03 -13.74 1.89
C GLU A 230 7.35 -13.31 2.55
N ALA A 231 8.14 -12.45 1.90
CA ALA A 231 9.38 -11.92 2.44
C ALA A 231 9.16 -11.08 3.72
N ARG A 232 8.10 -10.26 3.79
CA ARG A 232 7.75 -9.50 5.00
C ARG A 232 7.44 -10.41 6.19
N VAL A 233 6.67 -11.48 5.97
CA VAL A 233 6.35 -12.47 7.01
C VAL A 233 7.62 -13.16 7.51
N ILE A 234 8.53 -13.51 6.61
CA ILE A 234 9.82 -14.11 6.95
C ILE A 234 10.67 -13.13 7.77
N ALA A 235 10.76 -11.87 7.35
CA ALA A 235 11.54 -10.84 8.04
C ALA A 235 11.01 -10.55 9.45
N GLU A 236 9.69 -10.48 9.64
CA GLU A 236 9.09 -10.33 10.98
C GLU A 236 9.39 -11.53 11.88
N ARG A 237 9.30 -12.75 11.36
CA ARG A 237 9.65 -13.97 12.11
C ARG A 237 11.12 -13.97 12.51
N GLN A 238 12.02 -13.57 11.62
CA GLN A 238 13.44 -13.44 11.91
C GLN A 238 13.73 -12.37 12.99
N LYS A 239 13.05 -11.23 12.96
CA LYS A 239 13.16 -10.20 14.01
C LYS A 239 12.75 -10.75 15.37
N PHE A 240 11.65 -11.49 15.44
CA PHE A 240 11.18 -12.12 16.67
C PHE A 240 12.18 -13.16 17.20
N THR A 241 12.66 -14.06 16.35
CA THR A 241 13.66 -15.07 16.74
C THR A 241 14.98 -14.44 17.20
N ARG A 242 15.43 -13.37 16.53
CA ARG A 242 16.66 -12.65 16.90
C ARG A 242 16.53 -11.94 18.25
N ALA A 243 15.36 -11.41 18.57
CA ALA A 243 15.07 -10.84 19.89
C ALA A 243 15.06 -11.92 21.00
N GLU A 244 14.49 -13.10 20.74
CA GLU A 244 14.53 -14.23 21.68
C GLU A 244 15.93 -14.78 21.92
N LEU A 245 16.78 -14.82 20.89
CA LEU A 245 18.18 -15.24 21.04
C LEU A 245 18.99 -14.22 21.84
N TRP A 246 18.81 -12.94 21.56
CA TRP A 246 19.47 -11.86 22.30
C TRP A 246 19.13 -11.90 23.80
N THR A 247 17.84 -12.11 24.16
CA THR A 247 17.45 -12.21 25.57
C THR A 247 18.02 -13.44 26.27
N LYS A 248 18.18 -14.57 25.56
CA LYS A 248 18.83 -15.78 26.11
C LYS A 248 20.34 -15.62 26.29
N GLU A 249 21.02 -14.98 25.34
CA GLU A 249 22.45 -14.67 25.46
C GLU A 249 22.73 -13.70 26.62
N GLU A 250 21.89 -12.68 26.79
CA GLU A 250 22.02 -11.71 27.89
C GLU A 250 21.78 -12.38 29.25
N ALA A 251 20.75 -13.24 29.35
CA ALA A 251 20.51 -14.04 30.57
C ALA A 251 21.68 -14.99 30.89
N GLY A 252 22.29 -15.60 29.86
CA GLY A 252 23.48 -16.45 30.03
C GLY A 252 24.71 -15.67 30.52
N ARG A 253 24.92 -14.45 29.99
CA ARG A 253 25.98 -13.54 30.48
C ARG A 253 25.79 -13.20 31.96
N MET A 254 24.57 -12.85 32.36
CA MET A 254 24.24 -12.51 33.74
C MET A 254 24.48 -13.68 34.70
N GLU A 255 24.09 -14.91 34.33
CA GLU A 255 24.30 -16.10 35.16
C GLU A 255 25.79 -16.46 35.29
N HIS A 256 26.57 -16.33 34.21
CA HIS A 256 28.01 -16.56 34.26
C HIS A 256 28.72 -15.54 35.18
N GLU A 257 28.33 -14.27 35.11
CA GLU A 257 28.85 -13.24 36.01
C GLU A 257 28.49 -13.51 37.47
N ARG A 258 27.26 -13.99 37.72
CA ARG A 258 26.79 -14.41 39.05
C ARG A 258 27.64 -15.55 39.62
N LEU A 259 27.88 -16.60 38.84
CA LEU A 259 28.71 -17.74 39.25
C LEU A 259 30.15 -17.31 39.56
N ALA A 260 30.74 -16.47 38.71
CA ALA A 260 32.10 -15.94 38.93
C ALA A 260 32.20 -15.10 40.21
N LYS A 261 31.20 -14.26 40.51
CA LYS A 261 31.13 -13.50 41.75
C LYS A 261 30.93 -14.42 42.96
N ALA A 262 30.04 -15.41 42.88
CA ALA A 262 29.82 -16.38 43.95
C ALA A 262 31.07 -17.23 44.26
N GLU A 263 31.87 -17.58 43.25
CA GLU A 263 33.17 -18.24 43.44
C GLU A 263 34.19 -17.33 44.13
N ARG A 264 34.28 -16.05 43.73
CA ARG A 264 35.14 -15.07 44.41
C ARG A 264 34.77 -14.95 45.89
N VAL A 265 33.49 -14.89 46.22
CA VAL A 265 33.03 -14.84 47.62
C VAL A 265 33.38 -16.12 48.38
N ARG A 266 33.22 -17.29 47.76
CA ARG A 266 33.66 -18.56 48.36
C ARG A 266 35.17 -18.58 48.62
N GLY A 267 35.98 -18.06 47.69
CA GLY A 267 37.43 -17.93 47.86
C GLY A 267 37.81 -17.00 49.02
N VAL A 268 37.15 -15.84 49.14
CA VAL A 268 37.38 -14.89 50.25
C VAL A 268 36.95 -15.47 51.59
N LYS A 269 35.81 -16.19 51.65
CA LYS A 269 35.36 -16.90 52.86
C LYS A 269 36.32 -18.02 53.27
N ALA A 270 36.88 -18.76 52.31
CA ALA A 270 37.89 -19.77 52.58
C ALA A 270 39.17 -19.15 53.16
N GLN A 271 39.65 -18.03 52.60
CA GLN A 271 40.79 -17.28 53.16
C GLN A 271 40.49 -16.72 54.57
N SER A 272 39.30 -16.19 54.80
CA SER A 272 38.84 -15.71 56.12
C SER A 272 38.82 -16.85 57.16
N ASN A 273 38.39 -18.04 56.77
CA ASN A 273 38.39 -19.24 57.63
C ASN A 273 39.79 -19.84 57.85
N GLU A 274 40.69 -19.78 56.87
CA GLU A 274 42.08 -20.21 56.98
C GLU A 274 42.85 -19.36 58.01
N VAL A 275 42.59 -18.04 58.02
CA VAL A 275 43.12 -17.08 59.01
C VAL A 275 42.56 -17.35 60.42
N ARG A 276 41.42 -18.03 60.52
CA ARG A 276 40.70 -18.32 61.78
C ARG A 276 41.09 -19.65 62.43
N ARG A 277 41.82 -20.54 61.72
CA ARG A 277 42.28 -21.83 62.27
C ARG A 277 43.48 -21.65 63.21
N PRO A 278 43.42 -22.07 64.48
CA PRO A 278 44.61 -22.16 65.32
C PRO A 278 45.54 -23.25 64.78
N LYS A 279 46.85 -22.96 64.66
CA LYS A 279 47.84 -23.98 64.28
C LYS A 279 48.01 -24.97 65.45
N GLU A 280 47.34 -26.12 65.37
CA GLU A 280 47.60 -27.25 66.28
C GLU A 280 48.86 -28.03 65.83
N GLY A 281 49.93 -27.89 66.61
CA GLY A 281 50.80 -28.98 67.03
C GLY A 281 51.78 -29.61 66.04
N ARG A 282 53.06 -29.19 66.12
CA ARG A 282 54.18 -30.15 66.20
C ARG A 282 55.13 -29.68 67.30
N LEU A 283 55.10 -30.36 68.44
CA LEU A 283 56.03 -30.19 69.55
C LEU A 283 57.44 -30.58 69.12
N VAL A 284 58.38 -29.64 69.23
CA VAL A 284 59.76 -29.91 69.64
C VAL A 284 60.12 -28.81 70.64
N GLU A 285 60.44 -29.23 71.87
CA GLU A 285 60.87 -28.37 72.95
C GLU A 285 62.18 -27.65 72.59
N THR A 286 62.24 -26.33 72.80
CA THR A 286 63.25 -25.66 73.65
C THR A 286 63.02 -24.16 73.74
N GLN A 287 62.68 -23.71 74.96
CA GLN A 287 63.06 -22.46 75.64
C GLN A 287 63.11 -21.12 74.85
N LYS A 288 62.06 -20.29 74.98
CA LYS A 288 62.08 -18.89 75.51
C LYS A 288 60.85 -18.08 75.03
N GLY A 289 60.10 -17.52 75.99
CA GLY A 289 59.32 -16.26 75.85
C GLY A 289 58.01 -16.29 75.05
N PRO A 290 56.92 -15.64 75.50
CA PRO A 290 55.66 -15.59 74.78
C PRO A 290 55.67 -14.40 73.81
N GLU A 291 55.98 -14.63 72.53
CA GLU A 291 55.53 -13.74 71.47
C GLU A 291 54.22 -14.31 70.91
N ALA A 292 53.12 -13.88 71.51
CA ALA A 292 51.82 -13.99 70.88
C ALA A 292 51.91 -13.25 69.53
N ILE A 293 51.77 -13.99 68.44
CA ILE A 293 51.56 -13.40 67.11
C ILE A 293 50.20 -12.71 67.17
N GLU A 294 50.16 -11.46 67.61
CA GLU A 294 49.01 -10.58 67.44
C GLU A 294 48.79 -10.42 65.94
N LEU A 295 47.74 -11.06 65.43
CA LEU A 295 47.22 -10.80 64.10
C LEU A 295 46.84 -9.31 64.03
N ASP A 296 47.54 -8.55 63.18
CA ASP A 296 47.28 -7.14 62.87
C ASP A 296 45.76 -6.87 62.73
N PRO A 297 45.14 -6.14 63.68
CA PRO A 297 43.71 -5.84 63.68
C PRO A 297 43.24 -5.18 62.38
N ASN A 298 44.15 -4.46 61.70
CA ASN A 298 43.86 -3.74 60.47
C ASN A 298 43.66 -4.69 59.27
N ARG A 299 44.36 -5.84 59.23
CA ARG A 299 44.16 -6.89 58.22
C ARG A 299 42.84 -7.64 58.42
N MET A 300 42.50 -8.01 59.66
CA MET A 300 41.26 -8.73 59.98
C MET A 300 40.01 -7.87 59.70
N ASN A 301 40.08 -6.57 60.03
CA ASN A 301 39.01 -5.61 59.74
C ASN A 301 38.84 -5.37 58.23
N LYS A 302 39.95 -5.38 57.46
CA LYS A 302 39.89 -5.26 55.98
C LYS A 302 39.27 -6.48 55.31
N VAL A 303 39.59 -7.70 55.77
CA VAL A 303 38.98 -8.94 55.25
C VAL A 303 37.49 -9.01 55.60
N ARG A 304 37.09 -8.65 56.83
CA ARG A 304 35.69 -8.58 57.24
C ARG A 304 34.90 -7.53 56.46
N LEU A 305 35.49 -6.36 56.22
CA LEU A 305 34.88 -5.31 55.41
C LEU A 305 34.69 -5.78 53.96
N MET A 306 35.69 -6.44 53.38
CA MET A 306 35.59 -6.98 52.02
C MET A 306 34.56 -8.12 51.92
N GLU A 307 34.48 -9.00 52.92
CA GLU A 307 33.46 -10.05 53.03
C GLU A 307 32.05 -9.45 53.15
N ALA A 308 31.87 -8.41 53.98
CA ALA A 308 30.59 -7.73 54.14
C ALA A 308 30.15 -6.96 52.88
N ILE A 309 31.09 -6.32 52.17
CA ILE A 309 30.82 -5.64 50.88
C ILE A 309 30.40 -6.67 49.84
N LEU A 310 31.16 -7.75 49.67
CA LEU A 310 30.85 -8.82 48.71
C LEU A 310 29.55 -9.55 49.05
N GLN A 311 29.22 -9.73 50.33
CA GLN A 311 27.95 -10.30 50.76
C GLN A 311 26.78 -9.35 50.47
N ARG A 312 26.95 -8.04 50.66
CA ARG A 312 25.95 -7.02 50.27
C ARG A 312 25.72 -6.98 48.77
N GLU A 313 26.78 -7.13 47.98
CA GLU A 313 26.69 -7.21 46.52
C GLU A 313 25.94 -8.48 46.09
N LEU A 314 26.21 -9.64 46.68
CA LEU A 314 25.44 -10.87 46.46
C LEU A 314 23.96 -10.71 46.84
N ASP A 315 23.67 -10.16 48.01
CA ASP A 315 22.29 -9.93 48.47
C ASP A 315 21.57 -8.85 47.61
N SER A 316 22.31 -8.03 46.88
CA SER A 316 21.75 -7.09 45.88
C SER A 316 21.43 -7.80 44.56
N PHE A 317 22.26 -8.76 44.14
CA PHE A 317 22.00 -9.62 43.00
C PHE A 317 20.78 -10.52 43.24
N ASP A 318 20.66 -11.15 44.42
CA ASP A 318 19.50 -11.98 44.78
C ASP A 318 18.19 -11.18 44.83
N ARG A 319 18.26 -9.87 45.15
CA ARG A 319 17.11 -8.96 45.10
C ARG A 319 16.72 -8.60 43.67
N LEU A 320 17.69 -8.26 42.84
CA LEU A 320 17.47 -7.98 41.42
C LEU A 320 16.94 -9.22 40.68
N GLU A 321 17.41 -10.42 41.00
CA GLU A 321 16.92 -11.68 40.43
C GLU A 321 15.45 -11.96 40.83
N LYS A 322 15.07 -11.64 42.07
CA LYS A 322 13.66 -11.73 42.50
C LYS A 322 12.78 -10.71 41.77
N GLU A 323 13.25 -9.48 41.61
CA GLU A 323 12.55 -8.45 40.84
C GLU A 323 12.41 -8.84 39.36
N GLU A 324 13.45 -9.37 38.74
CA GLU A 324 13.42 -9.82 37.34
C GLU A 324 12.50 -11.04 37.15
N VAL A 325 12.47 -11.98 38.10
CA VAL A 325 11.53 -13.11 38.09
C VAL A 325 10.08 -12.63 38.26
N GLU A 326 9.83 -11.64 39.12
CA GLU A 326 8.52 -11.03 39.28
C GLU A 326 8.09 -10.25 38.03
N GLU A 327 9.00 -9.51 37.40
CA GLU A 327 8.76 -8.78 36.16
C GLU A 327 8.48 -9.73 35.00
N ARG A 328 9.23 -10.84 34.88
CA ARG A 328 8.99 -11.91 33.90
C ARG A 328 7.62 -12.55 34.10
N ARG A 329 7.22 -12.82 35.35
CA ARG A 329 5.87 -13.31 35.69
C ARG A 329 4.79 -12.29 35.36
N ARG A 330 5.05 -11.00 35.54
CA ARG A 330 4.14 -9.91 35.16
C ARG A 330 3.97 -9.84 33.64
N CYS A 331 5.07 -9.89 32.91
CA CYS A 331 5.09 -9.87 31.45
C CYS A 331 4.35 -11.10 30.87
N GLU A 332 4.55 -12.31 31.41
CA GLU A 332 3.78 -13.50 31.03
C GLU A 332 2.27 -13.37 31.27
N LYS A 333 1.87 -12.71 32.36
CA LYS A 333 0.45 -12.45 32.65
C LYS A 333 -0.13 -11.45 31.64
N GLU A 334 0.60 -10.38 31.33
CA GLU A 334 0.20 -9.38 30.33
C GLU A 334 0.10 -10.00 28.93
N ASP A 335 1.04 -10.87 28.55
CA ASP A 335 1.00 -11.60 27.29
C ASP A 335 -0.18 -12.57 27.19
N LYS A 336 -0.51 -13.27 28.29
CA LYS A 336 -1.73 -14.09 28.36
C LYS A 336 -2.99 -13.25 28.16
N VAL A 337 -3.05 -12.04 28.72
CA VAL A 337 -4.16 -11.10 28.51
C VAL A 337 -4.22 -10.65 27.05
N ARG A 338 -3.09 -10.24 26.46
CA ARG A 338 -3.01 -9.85 25.03
C ARG A 338 -3.48 -10.96 24.11
N ARG A 339 -3.05 -12.20 24.33
CA ARG A 339 -3.50 -13.37 23.55
C ARG A 339 -5.00 -13.63 23.68
N ARG A 340 -5.57 -13.46 24.87
CA ARG A 340 -7.04 -13.56 25.07
C ARG A 340 -7.77 -12.45 24.31
N LEU A 341 -7.29 -11.22 24.39
CA LEU A 341 -7.87 -10.08 23.69
C LEU A 341 -7.80 -10.26 22.16
N ALA A 342 -6.69 -10.79 21.65
CA ALA A 342 -6.53 -11.10 20.22
C ALA A 342 -7.52 -12.19 19.77
N LYS A 343 -7.65 -13.29 20.53
CA LYS A 343 -8.65 -14.34 20.24
C LYS A 343 -10.08 -13.81 20.27
N GLU A 344 -10.39 -12.94 21.22
CA GLU A 344 -11.70 -12.28 21.32
C GLU A 344 -11.96 -11.36 20.12
N LYS A 345 -10.96 -10.58 19.71
CA LYS A 345 -11.05 -9.71 18.52
C LYS A 345 -11.25 -10.53 17.25
N ASP A 346 -10.58 -11.67 17.12
CA ASP A 346 -10.76 -12.60 15.99
C ASP A 346 -12.12 -13.29 16.01
N ARG A 347 -12.67 -13.59 17.18
CA ARG A 347 -14.04 -14.10 17.33
C ARG A 347 -15.05 -13.06 16.84
N ARG A 348 -14.95 -11.81 17.31
CA ARG A 348 -15.84 -10.72 16.87
C ARG A 348 -15.75 -10.46 15.36
N ARG A 349 -14.54 -10.51 14.79
CA ARG A 349 -14.36 -10.39 13.32
C ARG A 349 -15.05 -11.52 12.55
N ARG A 350 -15.13 -12.73 13.11
CA ARG A 350 -15.87 -13.85 12.50
C ARG A 350 -17.37 -13.66 12.62
N GLU A 351 -17.86 -13.26 13.79
CA GLU A 351 -19.28 -12.96 14.01
C GLU A 351 -19.78 -11.86 13.06
N ILE A 352 -19.00 -10.80 12.84
CA ILE A 352 -19.32 -9.73 11.88
C ILE A 352 -19.41 -10.30 10.46
N ARG A 353 -18.42 -11.08 10.00
CA ARG A 353 -18.46 -11.70 8.66
C ARG A 353 -19.63 -12.66 8.48
N GLU A 354 -19.98 -13.42 9.51
CA GLU A 354 -21.16 -14.29 9.49
C GLU A 354 -22.45 -13.48 9.45
N GLY A 355 -22.52 -12.35 10.15
CA GLY A 355 -23.62 -11.39 10.08
C GLY A 355 -23.79 -10.80 8.68
N GLU A 356 -22.70 -10.27 8.11
CA GLU A 356 -22.67 -9.74 6.73
C GLU A 356 -23.09 -10.80 5.71
N LYS A 357 -22.66 -12.05 5.90
CA LYS A 357 -23.08 -13.15 5.03
C LYS A 357 -24.58 -13.44 5.11
N ARG A 358 -25.15 -13.47 6.32
CA ARG A 358 -26.60 -13.67 6.51
C ARG A 358 -27.41 -12.52 5.92
N GLU A 359 -26.94 -11.29 6.07
CA GLU A 359 -27.57 -10.11 5.49
C GLU A 359 -27.55 -10.15 3.96
N ALA A 360 -26.43 -10.58 3.36
CA ALA A 360 -26.34 -10.82 1.93
C ALA A 360 -27.29 -11.95 1.47
N GLU A 361 -27.39 -13.05 2.21
CA GLU A 361 -28.32 -14.15 1.91
C GLU A 361 -29.78 -13.67 1.92
N VAL A 362 -30.19 -12.92 2.95
CA VAL A 362 -31.54 -12.32 3.04
C VAL A 362 -31.80 -11.35 1.88
N LYS A 363 -30.81 -10.54 1.50
CA LYS A 363 -30.94 -9.62 0.37
C LYS A 363 -31.13 -10.37 -0.95
N THR A 364 -30.34 -11.41 -1.19
CA THR A 364 -30.49 -12.24 -2.41
C THR A 364 -31.81 -13.00 -2.44
N GLU A 365 -32.34 -13.41 -1.30
CA GLU A 365 -33.66 -14.05 -1.22
C GLU A 365 -34.78 -13.03 -1.48
N GLY A 366 -34.66 -11.81 -0.97
CA GLY A 366 -35.57 -10.71 -1.27
C GLY A 366 -35.57 -10.31 -2.75
N GLU A 367 -34.39 -10.26 -3.38
CA GLU A 367 -34.26 -10.01 -4.83
C GLU A 367 -34.94 -11.13 -5.64
N ARG A 368 -34.74 -12.41 -5.28
CA ARG A 368 -35.42 -13.54 -5.95
C ARG A 368 -36.94 -13.53 -5.80
N GLU A 369 -37.45 -13.13 -4.64
CA GLU A 369 -38.91 -13.02 -4.44
C GLU A 369 -39.48 -11.82 -5.20
N GLN A 370 -38.73 -10.73 -5.35
CA GLN A 370 -39.12 -9.62 -6.23
C GLN A 370 -39.13 -10.05 -7.70
N ASP A 371 -38.11 -10.79 -8.16
CA ASP A 371 -38.03 -11.29 -9.54
C ASP A 371 -39.22 -12.22 -9.87
N LYS A 372 -39.60 -13.10 -8.93
CA LYS A 372 -40.79 -13.96 -9.09
C LYS A 372 -42.08 -13.16 -9.18
N LEU A 373 -42.24 -12.13 -8.33
CA LEU A 373 -43.42 -11.27 -8.37
C LEU A 373 -43.49 -10.50 -9.70
N THR A 374 -42.36 -10.06 -10.24
CA THR A 374 -42.34 -9.41 -11.56
C THR A 374 -42.71 -10.38 -12.67
N GLU A 375 -42.17 -11.60 -12.66
CA GLU A 375 -42.49 -12.65 -13.64
C GLU A 375 -43.99 -13.02 -13.59
N GLU A 376 -44.56 -13.19 -12.40
CA GLU A 376 -46.00 -13.44 -12.24
C GLU A 376 -46.87 -12.26 -12.73
N THR A 377 -46.41 -11.01 -12.56
CA THR A 377 -47.13 -9.85 -13.09
C THR A 377 -47.04 -9.74 -14.60
N GLU A 378 -45.89 -10.05 -15.20
CA GLU A 378 -45.70 -10.06 -16.65
C GLU A 378 -46.56 -11.15 -17.30
N ASP A 379 -46.61 -12.35 -16.71
CA ASP A 379 -47.46 -13.45 -17.15
C ASP A 379 -48.95 -13.08 -17.10
N ARG A 380 -49.40 -12.39 -16.03
CA ARG A 380 -50.79 -11.92 -15.93
C ARG A 380 -51.10 -10.87 -17.00
N HIS A 381 -50.21 -9.92 -17.25
CA HIS A 381 -50.40 -8.92 -18.32
C HIS A 381 -50.41 -9.58 -19.71
N GLY A 382 -49.57 -10.59 -19.92
CA GLY A 382 -49.55 -11.38 -21.17
C GLY A 382 -50.85 -12.15 -21.40
N GLN A 383 -51.43 -12.74 -20.34
CA GLN A 383 -52.72 -13.43 -20.40
C GLN A 383 -53.88 -12.46 -20.68
N GLU A 384 -53.90 -11.30 -20.01
CA GLU A 384 -54.90 -10.26 -20.23
C GLU A 384 -54.83 -9.69 -21.65
N ALA A 385 -53.62 -9.48 -22.20
CA ALA A 385 -53.42 -9.02 -23.57
C ALA A 385 -53.93 -10.06 -24.60
N ALA A 386 -53.60 -11.34 -24.40
CA ALA A 386 -54.07 -12.43 -25.27
C ALA A 386 -55.61 -12.58 -25.23
N GLU A 387 -56.22 -12.38 -24.06
CA GLU A 387 -57.68 -12.42 -23.92
C GLU A 387 -58.34 -11.22 -24.61
N SER A 388 -57.72 -10.04 -24.55
CA SER A 388 -58.19 -8.84 -25.27
C SER A 388 -58.09 -9.00 -26.80
N GLU A 389 -56.98 -9.54 -27.32
CA GLU A 389 -56.83 -9.84 -28.75
C GLU A 389 -57.85 -10.89 -29.22
N LYS A 390 -58.13 -11.89 -28.38
CA LYS A 390 -59.14 -12.90 -28.68
C LYS A 390 -60.55 -12.31 -28.74
N GLN A 391 -60.89 -11.41 -27.82
CA GLN A 391 -62.17 -10.69 -27.87
C GLN A 391 -62.29 -9.78 -29.09
N GLU A 392 -61.19 -9.13 -29.49
CA GLU A 392 -61.15 -8.26 -30.67
C GLU A 392 -61.31 -9.06 -31.98
N THR A 393 -60.64 -10.20 -32.10
CA THR A 393 -60.78 -11.12 -33.23
C THR A 393 -62.19 -11.73 -33.33
N GLU A 394 -62.78 -12.16 -32.21
CA GLU A 394 -64.18 -12.62 -32.17
C GLU A 394 -65.16 -11.49 -32.55
N ALA A 395 -64.91 -10.25 -32.16
CA ALA A 395 -65.72 -9.09 -32.56
C ALA A 395 -65.61 -8.78 -34.06
N ILE A 396 -64.43 -8.97 -34.65
CA ILE A 396 -64.21 -8.80 -36.10
C ILE A 396 -64.93 -9.91 -36.89
N GLU A 397 -64.90 -11.15 -36.42
CA GLU A 397 -65.62 -12.27 -37.04
C GLU A 397 -67.15 -12.10 -36.98
N GLN A 398 -67.69 -11.58 -35.86
CA GLN A 398 -69.11 -11.26 -35.72
C GLN A 398 -69.54 -10.16 -36.71
N ARG A 399 -68.74 -9.09 -36.86
CA ARG A 399 -69.01 -8.05 -37.88
C ARG A 399 -68.93 -8.59 -39.31
N GLY A 400 -67.95 -9.44 -39.60
CA GLY A 400 -67.78 -10.07 -40.91
C GLY A 400 -68.83 -11.13 -41.26
N SER A 401 -69.63 -11.59 -40.29
CA SER A 401 -70.77 -12.50 -40.52
C SER A 401 -72.10 -11.74 -40.66
N GLU A 402 -72.25 -10.59 -40.00
CA GLU A 402 -73.37 -9.66 -40.22
C GLU A 402 -73.34 -9.02 -41.62
N GLU A 403 -72.16 -8.67 -42.15
CA GLU A 403 -72.01 -8.11 -43.51
C GLU A 403 -72.23 -9.13 -44.65
N ARG A 404 -72.08 -10.43 -44.37
CA ARG A 404 -72.33 -11.50 -45.36
C ARG A 404 -73.77 -12.00 -45.39
N GLY A 405 -74.62 -11.50 -44.49
CA GLY A 405 -76.03 -11.88 -44.37
C GLY A 405 -77.02 -10.84 -44.92
N GLN A 406 -76.58 -9.72 -45.49
CA GLN A 406 -77.42 -8.68 -46.08
C GLN A 406 -77.51 -8.75 -47.60
#